data_AF-A0A7J9X108-F1
#
_entry.id   AF-A0A7J9X108-F1
#
_cell.length_a   1.000
_cell.length_b   1.000
_cell.length_c   1.000
_cell.angle_alpha   90.00
_cell.angle_beta   90.00
_cell.angle_gamma   90.00
#
_symmetry.space_group_name_H-M   'P 1'
#
loop_
_entity.id
_entity.type
_entity.pdbx_description
1 polymer ?
#
loop_
_entity_poly.entity_id
_entity_poly.type
_entity_poly.pdbx_seq_one_letter_code
_entity_poly.pdbx_strand_id
1 'polypeptide(L)'
;MSETDLPSRRQSLRGIDFDDNVVVLSFSIARKLYKCPGCYEYIAVGSEHVLVRYFEPDGNTFYQHWHRDCTRTIVRELRGTEKVAPGFERPAGRRRRLPRTR
;
A
#
# COMPACT_ATOMS: atom_id res chain seq x y z
N MET A 1 -15.89 4.22 -13.83
CA MET A 1 -14.62 4.01 -13.12
C MET A 1 -14.19 2.60 -13.42
N SER A 2 -13.16 2.44 -14.25
CA SER A 2 -12.80 1.15 -14.85
C SER A 2 -12.07 0.27 -13.84
N GLU A 3 -12.19 -1.05 -13.97
CA GLU A 3 -11.46 -2.06 -13.15
C GLU A 3 -9.93 -1.89 -13.16
N THR A 4 -9.42 -1.11 -14.10
CA THR A 4 -8.01 -0.82 -14.38
C THR A 4 -7.34 0.09 -13.34
N ASP A 5 -8.11 0.66 -12.40
CA ASP A 5 -7.64 1.59 -11.37
C ASP A 5 -7.34 0.93 -10.02
N LEU A 6 -7.45 -0.40 -9.92
CA LEU A 6 -7.11 -1.18 -8.72
C LEU A 6 -5.80 -1.96 -8.91
N PRO A 7 -5.05 -2.25 -7.83
CA PRO A 7 -3.88 -3.09 -7.91
C PRO A 7 -4.24 -4.51 -8.37
N SER A 8 -3.36 -5.11 -9.15
CA SER A 8 -3.49 -6.46 -9.70
C SER A 8 -2.21 -7.26 -9.47
N ARG A 9 -2.23 -8.56 -9.81
CA ARG A 9 -1.05 -9.43 -9.72
C ARG A 9 0.17 -8.88 -10.47
N ARG A 10 -0.08 -8.09 -11.52
CA ARG A 10 0.96 -7.55 -12.41
C ARG A 10 1.25 -6.06 -12.19
N GLN A 11 0.51 -5.40 -11.30
CA GLN A 11 0.60 -3.96 -11.14
C GLN A 11 0.24 -3.53 -9.72
N SER A 12 1.13 -2.77 -9.09
CA SER A 12 0.86 -2.08 -7.84
C SER A 12 0.48 -0.62 -8.12
N LEU A 13 -0.07 0.06 -7.12
CA LEU A 13 -0.29 1.50 -7.15
C LEU A 13 0.55 2.18 -6.08
N ARG A 14 1.01 3.38 -6.37
CA ARG A 14 1.71 4.26 -5.44
C ARG A 14 1.04 5.63 -5.46
N GLY A 15 0.86 6.25 -4.31
CA GLY A 15 0.42 7.65 -4.21
C GLY A 15 0.84 8.26 -2.88
N ILE A 16 0.36 9.48 -2.63
CA ILE A 16 0.57 10.21 -1.37
C ILE A 16 -0.79 10.47 -0.73
N ASP A 17 -0.96 10.15 0.55
CA ASP A 17 -2.20 10.43 1.29
C ASP A 17 -2.24 11.85 1.86
N PHE A 18 -3.25 12.16 2.68
CA PHE A 18 -3.41 13.49 3.26
C PHE A 18 -2.33 13.88 4.26
N ASP A 19 -1.74 12.90 4.94
CA ASP A 19 -0.71 13.08 5.98
C ASP A 19 0.71 13.00 5.39
N ASP A 20 0.83 13.12 4.06
CA ASP A 20 2.08 13.03 3.30
C ASP A 20 2.80 11.68 3.41
N ASN A 21 2.07 10.63 3.77
CA ASN A 21 2.62 9.27 3.72
C ASN A 21 2.73 8.82 2.27
N VAL A 22 3.80 8.11 1.95
CA VAL A 22 3.83 7.33 0.71
C VAL A 22 2.99 6.07 0.94
N VAL A 23 1.96 5.89 0.11
CA VAL A 23 1.07 4.73 0.19
C VAL A 23 1.30 3.84 -1.01
N VAL A 24 1.51 2.55 -0.77
CA VAL A 24 1.68 1.54 -1.81
C VAL A 24 0.62 0.46 -1.65
N LEU A 25 -0.19 0.26 -2.69
CA LEU A 25 -1.21 -0.77 -2.76
C LEU A 25 -0.71 -1.91 -3.64
N SER A 26 -0.69 -3.12 -3.09
CA SER A 26 -0.15 -4.30 -3.78
C SER A 26 -1.10 -5.49 -3.66
N PHE A 27 -1.19 -6.28 -4.72
CA PHE A 27 -1.92 -7.54 -4.70
C PHE A 27 -1.29 -8.54 -3.73
N SER A 28 -2.12 -9.30 -3.02
CA SER A 28 -1.67 -10.39 -2.15
C SER A 28 -2.73 -11.50 -2.02
N ILE A 29 -2.31 -12.67 -1.53
CA ILE A 29 -3.19 -13.80 -1.16
C ILE A 29 -3.15 -13.95 0.35
N ALA A 30 -4.32 -14.01 0.99
CA ALA A 30 -4.41 -14.08 2.45
C ALA A 30 -3.85 -15.41 2.97
N ARG A 31 -2.82 -15.34 3.83
CA ARG A 31 -2.24 -16.53 4.49
C ARG A 31 -2.93 -16.89 5.79
N LYS A 32 -3.70 -15.96 6.36
CA LYS A 32 -4.44 -16.05 7.62
C LYS A 32 -5.73 -15.23 7.51
N LEU A 33 -6.60 -15.33 8.50
CA LEU A 33 -7.74 -14.43 8.62
C LEU A 33 -7.24 -13.03 8.96
N TYR A 34 -7.62 -12.06 8.14
CA TYR A 34 -7.37 -10.64 8.38
C TYR A 34 -8.69 -9.90 8.52
N LYS A 35 -8.71 -8.79 9.25
CA LYS A 35 -9.88 -7.92 9.34
C LYS A 35 -9.70 -6.75 8.38
N CYS A 36 -10.65 -6.56 7.47
CA CYS A 36 -10.63 -5.44 6.54
C CYS A 36 -11.06 -4.15 7.26
N PRO A 37 -10.27 -3.06 7.22
CA PRO A 37 -10.67 -1.80 7.86
C PRO A 37 -11.84 -1.09 7.17
N GLY A 38 -12.05 -1.35 5.87
CA GLY A 38 -13.09 -0.67 5.09
C GLY A 38 -14.52 -1.14 5.35
N CYS A 39 -14.72 -2.45 5.55
CA CYS A 39 -16.03 -3.05 5.80
C CYS A 39 -16.13 -3.75 7.16
N TYR A 40 -15.03 -3.82 7.91
CA TYR A 40 -14.92 -4.54 9.20
C TYR A 40 -15.14 -6.06 9.14
N GLU A 41 -15.37 -6.61 7.95
CA GLU A 41 -15.49 -8.05 7.73
C GLU A 41 -14.15 -8.75 7.56
N TYR A 42 -14.15 -10.08 7.74
CA TYR A 42 -12.97 -10.89 7.58
C TYR A 42 -12.60 -11.12 6.11
N ILE A 43 -11.30 -11.13 5.84
CA ILE A 43 -10.68 -11.62 4.62
C ILE A 43 -10.30 -13.08 4.87
N ALA A 44 -11.00 -13.99 4.21
CA ALA A 44 -10.79 -15.43 4.39
C ALA A 44 -9.41 -15.89 3.86
N VAL A 45 -8.86 -16.94 4.47
CA VAL A 45 -7.60 -17.56 4.02
C VAL A 45 -7.72 -17.99 2.55
N GLY A 46 -6.68 -17.76 1.76
CA GLY A 46 -6.65 -18.04 0.33
C GLY A 46 -7.31 -16.96 -0.54
N SER A 47 -8.03 -16.00 0.05
CA SER A 47 -8.69 -14.94 -0.71
C SER A 47 -7.69 -13.92 -1.26
N GLU A 48 -7.99 -13.42 -2.45
CA GLU A 48 -7.30 -12.26 -3.00
C GLU A 48 -7.63 -11.01 -2.19
N HIS A 49 -6.61 -10.23 -1.88
CA HIS A 49 -6.76 -8.98 -1.15
C HIS A 49 -5.66 -8.00 -1.55
N VAL A 50 -5.75 -6.79 -1.02
CA VAL A 50 -4.76 -5.73 -1.21
C VAL A 50 -4.04 -5.50 0.10
N LEU A 51 -2.72 -5.57 0.04
CA LEU A 51 -1.84 -5.14 1.09
C LEU A 51 -1.49 -3.67 0.85
N VAL A 52 -1.98 -2.81 1.75
CA VAL A 52 -1.72 -1.37 1.74
C VAL A 52 -0.59 -1.10 2.71
N ARG A 53 0.53 -0.57 2.22
CA ARG A 53 1.68 -0.15 3.03
C ARG A 53 1.72 1.37 3.10
N TYR A 54 1.87 1.90 4.30
CA TYR A 54 2.04 3.31 4.58
C TYR A 54 3.47 3.53 5.03
N PHE A 55 4.13 4.51 4.43
CA PHE A 55 5.47 4.91 4.78
C PHE A 55 5.44 6.37 5.24
N GLU A 56 5.54 6.56 6.55
CA GLU A 56 5.49 7.88 7.16
C GLU A 56 6.78 8.68 6.87
N PRO A 57 6.71 10.02 6.81
CA PRO A 57 7.88 10.87 6.58
C PRO A 57 9.00 10.69 7.62
N ASP A 58 8.65 10.32 8.86
CA ASP A 58 9.60 10.11 9.96
C ASP A 58 10.34 8.76 9.88
N GLY A 59 9.95 7.91 8.94
CA GLY A 59 10.57 6.61 8.69
C GLY A 59 9.76 5.41 9.20
N ASN A 60 8.68 5.63 9.97
CA ASN A 60 7.81 4.53 10.38
C ASN A 60 7.12 3.88 9.18
N THR A 61 6.69 2.64 9.37
CA THR A 61 6.00 1.89 8.33
C THR A 61 4.99 0.96 8.98
N PHE A 62 3.77 0.98 8.45
CA PHE A 62 2.72 0.06 8.85
C PHE A 62 1.96 -0.44 7.62
N TYR A 63 1.20 -1.51 7.81
CA TYR A 63 0.44 -2.11 6.73
C TYR A 63 -0.92 -2.61 7.18
N GLN A 64 -1.85 -2.62 6.24
CA GLN A 64 -3.22 -3.04 6.46
C GLN A 64 -3.66 -3.96 5.33
N HIS A 65 -4.53 -4.92 5.66
CA HIS A 65 -5.08 -5.88 4.71
C HIS A 65 -6.50 -5.47 4.37
N TRP A 66 -6.77 -5.23 3.09
CA TRP A 66 -8.05 -4.73 2.61
C TRP A 66 -8.64 -5.67 1.57
N HIS A 67 -9.95 -5.87 1.58
CA HIS A 67 -10.60 -6.44 0.39
C HIS A 67 -10.32 -5.55 -0.82
N ARG A 68 -10.24 -6.18 -2.00
CA ARG A 68 -9.94 -5.49 -3.25
C ARG A 68 -10.85 -4.30 -3.49
N ASP A 69 -12.17 -4.50 -3.39
CA ASP A 69 -13.12 -3.42 -3.62
C ASP A 69 -13.11 -2.35 -2.53
N CYS A 70 -12.82 -2.71 -1.28
CA CYS A 70 -12.71 -1.74 -0.19
C CYS A 70 -11.57 -0.75 -0.42
N THR A 71 -10.50 -1.12 -1.15
CA THR A 71 -9.41 -0.18 -1.45
C THR A 71 -9.75 0.94 -2.42
N ARG A 72 -10.92 0.90 -3.06
CA ARG A 72 -11.37 2.00 -3.93
C ARG A 72 -11.44 3.33 -3.21
N THR A 73 -11.73 3.33 -1.90
CA THR A 73 -11.75 4.56 -1.08
C THR A 73 -10.35 5.17 -1.00
N ILE A 74 -9.36 4.36 -0.63
CA ILE A 74 -7.95 4.77 -0.56
C ILE A 74 -7.48 5.33 -1.90
N VAL A 75 -7.70 4.61 -3.00
CA VAL A 75 -7.24 5.06 -4.34
C VAL A 75 -7.83 6.42 -4.72
N ARG A 76 -9.07 6.72 -4.34
CA ARG A 76 -9.72 8.02 -4.60
C ARG A 76 -9.12 9.16 -3.79
N GLU A 77 -8.58 8.88 -2.61
CA GLU A 77 -8.02 9.86 -1.68
C GLU A 77 -6.53 10.14 -1.95
N LEU A 78 -5.83 9.23 -2.65
CA LEU A 78 -4.43 9.41 -2.99
C LEU A 78 -4.21 10.50 -4.03
N ARG A 79 -3.22 11.35 -3.75
CA ARG A 79 -2.65 12.32 -4.67
C ARG A 79 -1.52 11.68 -5.47
N GLY A 80 -1.41 12.06 -6.74
CA GLY A 80 -0.30 11.62 -7.60
C GLY A 80 -0.24 10.11 -7.78
N THR A 81 -1.40 9.45 -7.92
CA THR A 81 -1.47 8.00 -8.06
C THR A 81 -0.80 7.54 -9.35
N GLU A 82 0.19 6.66 -9.19
CA GLU A 82 1.01 6.10 -10.25
C GLU A 82 0.96 4.57 -10.24
N LYS A 83 1.08 3.97 -11.41
CA LYS A 83 1.22 2.52 -11.57
C LYS A 83 2.69 2.14 -11.42
N VAL A 84 2.98 1.23 -10.50
CA VAL A 84 4.36 0.77 -10.24
C VAL A 84 4.45 -0.75 -10.35
N ALA A 85 5.67 -1.26 -10.53
CA ALA A 85 5.90 -2.70 -10.63
C ALA A 85 5.42 -3.44 -9.36
N PRO A 86 5.00 -4.72 -9.49
CA PRO A 86 4.76 -5.59 -8.35
C PRO A 86 5.98 -5.63 -7.43
N GLY A 87 5.75 -5.67 -6.12
CA GLY A 87 6.86 -5.74 -5.15
C GLY A 87 7.67 -4.44 -5.05
N PHE A 88 7.15 -3.30 -5.53
CA PHE A 88 7.73 -2.00 -5.22
C PHE A 88 7.73 -1.77 -3.70
N GLU A 89 8.90 -1.92 -3.10
CA GLU A 89 9.20 -1.47 -1.75
C GLU A 89 9.73 -0.04 -1.83
N ARG A 90 9.51 0.76 -0.77
CA ARG A 90 9.95 2.16 -0.72
C ARG A 90 11.38 2.27 -1.27
N PRO A 91 11.68 3.18 -2.22
CA PRO A 91 13.05 3.40 -2.63
C PRO A 91 13.84 3.69 -1.36
N ALA A 92 15.00 3.04 -1.19
CA ALA A 92 15.87 3.32 -0.06
C ALA A 92 16.16 4.83 -0.06
N GLY A 93 15.46 5.57 0.81
CA GLY A 93 15.72 6.99 0.99
C GLY A 93 17.21 7.13 1.22
N ARG A 94 17.87 8.07 0.52
CA ARG A 94 19.29 8.38 0.75
C ARG A 94 19.48 8.46 2.27
N ARG A 95 20.09 7.45 2.87
CA ARG A 95 20.57 7.56 4.24
C ARG A 95 21.46 8.80 4.20
N ARG A 96 21.06 9.89 4.86
CA ARG A 96 22.00 10.99 5.13
C ARG A 96 23.15 10.30 5.87
N ARG A 97 24.28 10.11 5.18
CA ARG A 97 25.51 9.69 5.85
C ARG A 97 25.80 10.80 6.84
N LEU A 98 25.56 10.55 8.12
CA LEU A 98 26.16 11.36 9.17
C LEU A 98 27.68 11.32 8.91
N PRO A 99 28.35 12.47 8.78
CA PRO A 99 29.80 12.48 8.60
C PRO A 99 30.43 11.75 9.78
N ARG A 100 31.32 10.79 9.49
CA ARG A 100 32.15 10.19 10.53
C ARG A 100 33.10 11.28 11.01
N THR A 101 32.85 11.83 12.19
CA THR A 101 33.83 12.65 12.90
C THR A 101 35.06 11.77 13.14
N ARG A 102 36.21 12.27 12.70
CA ARG A 102 37.52 11.62 12.73
C ARG A 102 38.14 11.76 14.11
#